data_AF-A0AB36Z9C8-F1
#
_entry.id   AF-A0AB36Z9C8-F1
#
_cell.length_a   1.000
_cell.length_b   1.000
_cell.length_c   1.000
_cell.angle_alpha   90.00
_cell.angle_beta   90.00
_cell.angle_gamma   90.00
#
_symmetry.space_group_name_H-M   'P 1'
#
loop_
_entity.id
_entity.type
_entity.pdbx_description
1 polymer ?
#
loop_
_entity_poly.entity_id
_entity_poly.type
_entity_poly.pdbx_seq_one_letter_code
_entity_poly.pdbx_strand_id
1 'polypeptide(L)'
;MRRRTPLGAGLLAGICVLAVAGTAPASPAEPEWSDGAPVALAPLVAAWPDSYSVSGTKSEPLYVEHITSTRVGRDFALTIEVVAQGDSALGTQRSAVELAGDGRIRWIEGCPGSAQCSDDTGLRGFLSQAALLATAARGGLPDTGTGRTLHGHRVVCLPDEVLHPDHPPVVPGLSPCFSIATGALLGHWSEDSSAFVGATLAAGLTDSAG
;
A
#
# COMPACT_ATOMS: atom_id res chain seq x y z
N MET A 1 98.71 -5.67 13.32
CA MET A 1 97.46 -5.71 14.11
C MET A 1 96.48 -4.68 13.58
N ARG A 2 95.29 -5.18 13.21
CA ARG A 2 93.97 -4.55 12.95
C ARG A 2 93.88 -3.03 12.74
N ARG A 3 93.40 -2.64 11.54
CA ARG A 3 92.39 -1.59 11.33
C ARG A 3 91.60 -1.84 10.04
N ARG A 4 90.28 -1.66 10.12
CA ARG A 4 89.38 -0.91 9.20
C ARG A 4 87.97 -1.55 9.18
N THR A 5 87.02 -0.86 9.81
CA THR A 5 85.61 -0.74 9.37
C THR A 5 85.59 0.01 8.02
N PRO A 6 84.58 -0.12 7.12
CA PRO A 6 83.22 0.40 7.39
C PRO A 6 82.02 -0.15 6.54
N LEU A 7 80.83 0.42 6.82
CA LEU A 7 79.66 0.71 5.95
C LEU A 7 78.76 -0.45 5.46
N GLY A 8 77.55 -0.53 6.03
CA GLY A 8 76.40 -1.29 5.52
C GLY A 8 75.23 -0.33 5.21
N ALA A 9 74.71 -0.44 3.99
CA ALA A 9 73.79 0.46 3.32
C ALA A 9 72.36 0.48 3.91
N GLY A 10 71.71 1.64 3.80
CA GLY A 10 70.29 1.82 4.13
C GLY A 10 69.36 1.25 3.07
N LEU A 11 68.23 0.71 3.52
CA LEU A 11 67.14 0.22 2.69
C LEU A 11 65.93 1.16 2.87
N LEU A 12 65.61 1.92 1.82
CA LEU A 12 64.40 2.73 1.72
C LEU A 12 63.25 1.83 1.26
N ALA A 13 62.28 1.57 2.13
CA ALA A 13 61.03 0.89 1.78
C ALA A 13 60.00 1.94 1.29
N GLY A 14 59.71 1.92 -0.01
CA GLY A 14 58.66 2.72 -0.62
C GLY A 14 57.27 2.17 -0.28
N ILE A 15 56.43 3.01 0.33
CA ILE A 15 55.03 2.72 0.60
C ILE A 15 54.22 3.13 -0.63
N CYS A 16 53.73 2.15 -1.40
CA CYS A 16 52.72 2.38 -2.43
C CYS A 16 51.34 2.50 -1.76
N VAL A 17 50.80 3.72 -1.69
CA VAL A 17 49.40 3.97 -1.31
C VAL A 17 48.53 3.71 -2.53
N LEU A 18 47.88 2.54 -2.57
CA LEU A 18 46.82 2.24 -3.54
C LEU A 18 45.54 2.95 -3.10
N ALA A 19 45.20 4.06 -3.77
CA ALA A 19 43.92 4.72 -3.63
C ALA A 19 42.82 3.85 -4.25
N VAL A 20 42.01 3.21 -3.41
CA VAL A 20 40.81 2.49 -3.85
C VAL A 20 39.74 3.53 -4.15
N ALA A 21 39.52 3.80 -5.44
CA ALA A 21 38.39 4.62 -5.89
C ALA A 21 37.09 3.88 -5.55
N GLY A 22 36.40 4.32 -4.51
CA GLY A 22 35.08 3.79 -4.13
C GLY A 22 34.06 4.12 -5.20
N THR A 23 33.60 3.11 -5.93
CA THR A 23 32.38 3.18 -6.73
C THR A 23 31.19 3.30 -5.78
N ALA A 24 30.60 4.49 -5.67
CA ALA A 24 29.32 4.64 -4.99
C ALA A 24 28.28 3.76 -5.71
N PRO A 25 27.48 2.95 -5.00
CA PRO A 25 26.39 2.22 -5.62
C PRO A 25 25.43 3.23 -6.24
N ALA A 26 25.23 3.13 -7.55
CA ALA A 26 24.18 3.89 -8.22
C ALA A 26 22.86 3.52 -7.55
N SER A 27 22.17 4.51 -6.98
CA SER A 27 20.80 4.30 -6.50
C SER A 27 20.00 3.69 -7.64
N PRO A 28 19.28 2.57 -7.44
CA PRO A 28 18.41 2.04 -8.46
C PRO A 28 17.47 3.16 -8.89
N ALA A 29 17.41 3.42 -10.20
CA ALA A 29 16.45 4.37 -10.74
C ALA A 29 15.05 3.94 -10.27
N GLU A 30 14.28 4.87 -9.71
CA GLU A 30 12.89 4.58 -9.42
C GLU A 30 12.23 4.14 -10.73
N PRO A 31 11.48 3.03 -10.74
CA PRO A 31 10.73 2.63 -11.92
C PRO A 31 9.86 3.80 -12.37
N GLU A 32 9.90 4.08 -13.68
CA GLU A 32 9.12 5.16 -14.27
C GLU A 32 7.64 4.90 -14.02
N TRP A 33 7.00 5.80 -13.28
CA TRP A 33 5.57 5.73 -13.00
C TRP A 33 4.79 6.50 -14.06
N SER A 34 3.87 5.83 -14.73
CA SER A 34 2.92 6.48 -15.64
C SER A 34 1.54 5.88 -15.50
N ASP A 35 0.52 6.72 -15.69
CA ASP A 35 -0.86 6.30 -15.63
C ASP A 35 -1.17 5.34 -16.79
N GLY A 36 -1.78 4.20 -16.47
CA GLY A 36 -2.04 3.11 -17.40
C GLY A 36 -0.93 2.07 -17.50
N ALA A 37 0.25 2.32 -16.92
CA ALA A 37 1.34 1.35 -16.98
C ALA A 37 1.04 0.09 -16.15
N PRO A 38 1.46 -1.10 -16.61
CA PRO A 38 1.37 -2.31 -15.80
C PRO A 38 2.33 -2.23 -14.61
N VAL A 39 1.84 -2.61 -13.42
CA VAL A 39 2.62 -2.65 -12.18
C VAL A 39 2.66 -4.10 -11.68
N ALA A 40 3.86 -4.66 -11.54
CA ALA A 40 4.04 -6.02 -11.03
C ALA A 40 3.59 -6.11 -9.56
N LEU A 41 2.61 -6.96 -9.27
CA LEU A 41 1.95 -6.97 -7.97
C LEU A 41 2.70 -7.78 -6.91
N ALA A 42 3.24 -8.94 -7.27
CA ALA A 42 3.97 -9.78 -6.31
C ALA A 42 5.11 -9.03 -5.57
N PRO A 43 6.05 -8.33 -6.25
CA PRO A 43 7.10 -7.58 -5.55
C PRO A 43 6.54 -6.37 -4.79
N LEU A 44 5.46 -5.74 -5.29
CA LEU A 44 4.82 -4.61 -4.64
C LEU A 44 4.18 -5.01 -3.31
N VAL A 45 3.34 -6.05 -3.33
CA VAL A 45 2.63 -6.56 -2.14
C VAL A 45 3.64 -7.05 -1.09
N ALA A 46 4.73 -7.69 -1.52
CA ALA A 46 5.79 -8.15 -0.61
C ALA A 46 6.57 -6.99 0.05
N ALA A 47 6.55 -5.78 -0.54
CA ALA A 47 7.23 -4.60 -0.03
C ALA A 47 6.36 -3.74 0.90
N TRP A 48 5.05 -4.01 0.99
CA TRP A 48 4.16 -3.19 1.83
C TRP A 48 4.45 -3.34 3.31
N PRO A 49 4.37 -2.24 4.08
CA PRO A 49 4.60 -2.27 5.51
C PRO A 49 3.49 -3.05 6.21
N ASP A 50 3.83 -3.67 7.34
CA ASP A 50 2.86 -4.34 8.20
C ASP A 50 2.01 -3.36 9.01
N SER A 51 2.32 -2.08 8.99
CA SER A 51 1.55 -1.01 9.62
C SER A 51 1.37 0.19 8.69
N TYR A 52 0.19 0.80 8.73
CA TYR A 52 -0.04 2.10 8.12
C TYR A 52 -1.15 2.87 8.82
N SER A 53 -1.20 4.17 8.55
CA SER A 53 -2.35 5.02 8.81
C SER A 53 -2.65 5.87 7.58
N VAL A 54 -3.90 5.82 7.11
CA VAL A 54 -4.44 6.70 6.08
C VAL A 54 -5.55 7.53 6.69
N SER A 55 -5.56 8.82 6.42
CA SER A 55 -6.67 9.70 6.79
C SER A 55 -7.04 10.62 5.65
N GLY A 56 -8.32 10.89 5.49
CA GLY A 56 -8.81 11.75 4.42
C GLY A 56 -10.29 12.03 4.58
N THR A 57 -10.85 12.67 3.56
CA THR A 57 -12.30 12.93 3.50
C THR A 57 -12.90 12.33 2.24
N LYS A 58 -14.17 11.97 2.30
CA LYS A 58 -15.00 11.64 1.13
C LYS A 58 -16.26 12.47 1.20
N SER A 59 -16.56 13.20 0.14
CA SER A 59 -17.74 14.05 0.07
C SER A 59 -18.87 13.35 -0.66
N GLU A 60 -20.03 13.31 -0.02
CA GLU A 60 -21.31 12.89 -0.60
C GLU A 60 -22.21 14.12 -0.74
N PRO A 61 -23.27 14.09 -1.57
CA PRO A 61 -24.10 15.27 -1.81
C PRO A 61 -24.67 15.94 -0.55
N LEU A 62 -24.83 15.20 0.56
CA LEU A 62 -25.49 15.67 1.79
C LEU A 62 -24.59 15.64 3.04
N TYR A 63 -23.40 15.04 2.96
CA TYR A 63 -22.51 14.87 4.11
C TYR A 63 -21.05 14.68 3.68
N VAL A 64 -20.13 14.88 4.61
CA VAL A 64 -18.71 14.57 4.47
C VAL A 64 -18.38 13.45 5.44
N GLU A 65 -17.68 12.44 4.95
CA GLU A 65 -17.07 11.39 5.75
C GLU A 65 -15.63 11.76 6.03
N HIS A 66 -15.24 11.83 7.30
CA HIS A 66 -13.85 11.85 7.74
C HIS A 66 -13.42 10.42 8.01
N ILE A 67 -12.47 9.92 7.24
CA ILE A 67 -12.14 8.51 7.17
C ILE A 67 -10.72 8.33 7.70
N THR A 68 -10.56 7.37 8.61
CA THR A 68 -9.27 6.87 9.05
C THR A 68 -9.22 5.36 8.84
N SER A 69 -8.30 4.90 8.00
CA SER A 69 -8.00 3.47 7.77
C SER A 69 -6.63 3.15 8.34
N THR A 70 -6.52 2.07 9.09
CA THR A 70 -5.25 1.63 9.69
C THR A 70 -5.03 0.15 9.49
N ARG A 71 -3.77 -0.23 9.55
CA ARG A 71 -3.34 -1.63 9.69
C ARG A 71 -2.29 -1.75 10.78
N VAL A 72 -2.37 -2.82 11.54
CA VAL A 72 -1.30 -3.29 12.43
C VAL A 72 -1.17 -4.80 12.28
N GLY A 73 -0.10 -5.25 11.64
CA GLY A 73 0.14 -6.65 11.31
C GLY A 73 -0.95 -7.21 10.40
N ARG A 74 -1.89 -7.95 10.99
CA ARG A 74 -3.00 -8.63 10.30
C ARG A 74 -4.37 -8.04 10.63
N ASP A 75 -4.42 -7.01 11.46
CA ASP A 75 -5.64 -6.32 11.83
C ASP A 75 -5.78 -5.05 10.99
N PHE A 76 -6.96 -4.87 10.40
CA PHE A 76 -7.33 -3.72 9.58
C PHE A 76 -8.52 -3.05 10.23
N ALA A 77 -8.44 -1.75 10.46
CA ALA A 77 -9.52 -1.00 11.10
C ALA A 77 -9.88 0.24 10.28
N LEU A 78 -11.14 0.60 10.37
CA LEU A 78 -11.74 1.72 9.67
C LEU A 78 -12.64 2.47 10.65
N THR A 79 -12.39 3.78 10.77
CA THR A 79 -13.27 4.72 11.45
C THR A 79 -13.79 5.73 10.44
N ILE A 80 -15.10 5.96 10.45
CA ILE A 80 -15.76 6.96 9.61
C ILE A 80 -16.58 7.86 10.51
N GLU A 81 -16.22 9.14 10.58
CA GLU A 81 -17.04 10.17 11.22
C GLU A 81 -17.84 10.91 10.14
N VAL A 82 -19.16 10.95 10.30
CA VAL A 82 -20.06 11.53 9.30
C VAL A 82 -20.54 12.89 9.78
N VAL A 83 -20.36 13.92 8.96
CA VAL A 83 -20.76 15.30 9.23
C VAL A 83 -21.70 15.78 8.14
N ALA A 84 -22.91 16.21 8.52
CA ALA A 84 -23.89 16.76 7.58
C ALA A 84 -23.47 18.13 7.05
N GLN A 85 -24.11 18.58 5.97
CA GLN A 85 -24.07 19.99 5.59
C GLN A 85 -24.57 20.87 6.76
N GLY A 86 -23.79 21.90 7.12
CA GLY A 86 -24.03 22.72 8.30
C GLY A 86 -23.38 22.17 9.59
N ASP A 87 -22.33 21.37 9.46
CA ASP A 87 -21.40 20.96 10.52
C ASP A 87 -22.04 20.13 11.66
N SER A 88 -23.19 19.51 11.41
CA SER A 88 -23.85 18.65 12.38
C SER A 88 -23.30 17.23 12.32
N ALA A 89 -22.78 16.72 13.45
CA ALA A 89 -22.32 15.34 13.54
C ALA A 89 -23.50 14.36 13.38
N LEU A 90 -23.37 13.41 12.45
CA LEU A 90 -24.36 12.35 12.17
C LEU A 90 -23.99 11.01 12.82
N GLY A 91 -22.75 10.87 13.30
CA GLY A 91 -22.30 9.71 14.06
C GLY A 91 -20.92 9.22 13.63
N THR A 92 -20.46 8.16 14.30
CA THR A 92 -19.18 7.49 14.01
C THR A 92 -19.45 6.01 13.75
N GLN A 93 -18.96 5.51 12.63
CA GLN A 93 -18.94 4.11 12.29
C GLN A 93 -17.54 3.55 12.54
N ARG A 94 -17.48 2.34 13.10
CA ARG A 94 -16.24 1.59 13.33
C ARG A 94 -16.40 0.19 12.78
N SER A 95 -15.38 -0.24 12.06
CA SER A 95 -15.32 -1.52 11.38
C SER A 95 -13.91 -2.06 11.45
N ALA A 96 -13.75 -3.36 11.70
CA ALA A 96 -12.44 -3.98 11.70
C ALA A 96 -12.51 -5.44 11.28
N VAL A 97 -11.45 -5.87 10.60
CA VAL A 97 -11.23 -7.25 10.16
C VAL A 97 -9.83 -7.72 10.53
N GLU A 98 -9.71 -9.01 10.82
CA GLU A 98 -8.46 -9.73 10.95
C GLU A 98 -8.28 -10.62 9.70
N LEU A 99 -7.10 -10.57 9.09
CA LEU A 99 -6.68 -11.58 8.14
C LEU A 99 -6.10 -12.77 8.91
N ALA A 100 -6.81 -13.88 9.04
CA ALA A 100 -6.34 -15.06 9.77
C ALA A 100 -5.15 -15.75 9.06
N GLY A 101 -4.37 -16.54 9.79
CA GLY A 101 -3.18 -17.23 9.26
C GLY A 101 -3.44 -18.24 8.14
N ASP A 102 -4.68 -18.69 8.00
CA ASP A 102 -5.15 -19.57 6.92
C ASP A 102 -5.62 -18.80 5.67
N GLY A 103 -5.48 -17.47 5.67
CA GLY A 103 -5.87 -16.60 4.56
C GLY A 103 -7.37 -16.28 4.52
N ARG A 104 -8.13 -16.59 5.58
CA ARG A 104 -9.54 -16.16 5.71
C ARG A 104 -9.66 -14.80 6.38
N ILE A 105 -10.73 -14.07 6.09
CA ILE A 105 -11.00 -12.74 6.66
C ILE A 105 -12.07 -12.85 7.72
N ARG A 106 -11.81 -12.39 8.93
CA ARG A 106 -12.76 -12.42 10.04
C ARG A 106 -13.08 -11.01 10.48
N TRP A 107 -14.36 -10.65 10.47
CA TRP A 107 -14.80 -9.42 11.11
C TRP A 107 -14.64 -9.52 12.62
N ILE A 108 -14.03 -8.49 13.21
CA ILE A 108 -13.82 -8.36 14.65
C ILE A 108 -14.57 -7.17 15.25
N GLU A 109 -15.00 -6.22 14.42
CA GLU A 109 -15.89 -5.10 14.80
C GLU A 109 -16.72 -4.64 13.60
N GLY A 110 -17.96 -4.20 13.82
CA GLY A 110 -18.74 -3.50 12.79
C GLY A 110 -19.21 -4.34 11.60
N CYS A 111 -19.33 -5.66 11.78
CA CYS A 111 -19.78 -6.56 10.71
C CYS A 111 -21.17 -6.14 10.17
N PRO A 112 -21.31 -5.84 8.86
CA PRO A 112 -22.56 -5.37 8.27
C PRO A 112 -23.57 -6.48 7.95
N GLY A 113 -23.14 -7.76 7.97
CA GLY A 113 -23.98 -8.93 7.66
C GLY A 113 -24.66 -9.53 8.89
N SER A 114 -25.87 -10.06 8.71
CA SER A 114 -26.70 -10.57 9.81
C SER A 114 -26.35 -11.99 10.31
N ALA A 115 -25.38 -12.72 9.72
CA ALA A 115 -25.02 -14.06 10.21
C ALA A 115 -23.64 -14.63 9.81
N GLN A 116 -22.90 -14.07 8.85
CA GLN A 116 -21.61 -14.61 8.39
C GLN A 116 -20.53 -13.53 8.40
N CYS A 117 -19.92 -13.37 9.55
CA CYS A 117 -18.83 -12.42 9.82
C CYS A 117 -17.45 -13.12 9.77
N SER A 118 -17.41 -14.34 9.25
CA SER A 118 -16.22 -15.16 9.09
C SER A 118 -16.08 -15.56 7.64
N ASP A 119 -14.86 -15.42 7.13
CA ASP A 119 -14.48 -15.67 5.74
C ASP A 119 -15.20 -14.76 4.73
N ASP A 120 -15.16 -13.45 4.99
CA ASP A 120 -15.75 -12.46 4.07
C ASP A 120 -14.88 -12.30 2.82
N THR A 121 -15.10 -13.21 1.87
CA THR A 121 -14.48 -13.23 0.55
C THR A 121 -15.00 -12.10 -0.36
N GLY A 122 -16.03 -11.37 0.06
CA GLY A 122 -16.60 -10.22 -0.63
C GLY A 122 -16.22 -8.86 -0.03
N LEU A 123 -15.24 -8.81 0.89
CA LEU A 123 -14.85 -7.59 1.61
C LEU A 123 -14.37 -6.48 0.65
N ARG A 124 -15.11 -5.37 0.61
CA ARG A 124 -14.87 -4.23 -0.28
C ARG A 124 -14.66 -2.92 0.51
N GLY A 125 -14.37 -1.85 -0.22
CA GLY A 125 -14.18 -0.51 0.37
C GLY A 125 -12.84 -0.40 1.09
N PHE A 126 -12.73 0.48 2.09
CA PHE A 126 -11.46 0.86 2.72
C PHE A 126 -10.74 -0.25 3.52
N LEU A 127 -11.35 -1.43 3.63
CA LEU A 127 -10.74 -2.63 4.23
C LEU A 127 -10.26 -3.65 3.18
N SER A 128 -10.41 -3.37 1.88
CA SER A 128 -10.14 -4.32 0.79
C SER A 128 -8.67 -4.73 0.64
N GLN A 129 -7.72 -4.05 1.30
CA GLN A 129 -6.35 -4.55 1.36
C GLN A 129 -6.27 -5.92 2.04
N ALA A 130 -7.12 -6.19 3.04
CA ALA A 130 -7.21 -7.51 3.64
C ALA A 130 -7.60 -8.58 2.61
N ALA A 131 -8.53 -8.26 1.70
CA ALA A 131 -8.90 -9.13 0.57
C ALA A 131 -7.74 -9.38 -0.39
N LEU A 132 -7.00 -8.33 -0.75
CA LEU A 132 -5.83 -8.46 -1.63
C LEU A 132 -4.74 -9.35 -1.00
N LEU A 133 -4.45 -9.14 0.29
CA LEU A 133 -3.47 -9.94 1.02
C LEU A 133 -3.95 -11.38 1.27
N ALA A 134 -5.25 -11.58 1.45
CA ALA A 134 -5.84 -12.92 1.51
C ALA A 134 -5.66 -13.67 0.19
N THR A 135 -5.93 -13.01 -0.93
CA THR A 135 -5.71 -13.54 -2.28
C THR A 135 -4.23 -13.85 -2.52
N ALA A 136 -3.32 -12.97 -2.11
CA ALA A 136 -1.88 -13.22 -2.18
C ALA A 136 -1.45 -14.44 -1.35
N ALA A 137 -1.94 -14.57 -0.11
CA ALA A 137 -1.63 -15.70 0.77
C ALA A 137 -2.08 -17.05 0.20
N ARG A 138 -3.15 -17.05 -0.61
CA ARG A 138 -3.66 -18.24 -1.32
C ARG A 138 -3.01 -18.46 -2.69
N GLY A 139 -2.03 -17.63 -3.07
CA GLY A 139 -1.35 -17.72 -4.37
C GLY A 139 -2.20 -17.28 -5.56
N GLY A 140 -3.28 -16.52 -5.33
CA GLY A 140 -4.20 -16.06 -6.36
C GLY A 140 -3.95 -14.62 -6.84
N LEU A 141 -2.82 -14.02 -6.48
CA LEU A 141 -2.52 -12.65 -6.88
C LEU A 141 -2.32 -12.59 -8.40
N PRO A 142 -2.97 -11.66 -9.13
CA PRO A 142 -2.67 -11.47 -10.55
C PRO A 142 -1.24 -10.96 -10.74
N ASP A 143 -0.65 -11.19 -11.92
CA ASP A 143 0.73 -10.78 -12.21
C ASP A 143 0.91 -9.26 -12.11
N THR A 144 -0.06 -8.52 -12.63
CA THR A 144 -0.01 -7.05 -12.73
C THR A 144 -1.32 -6.39 -12.38
N GLY A 145 -1.24 -5.16 -11.86
CA GLY A 145 -2.34 -4.18 -11.84
C GLY A 145 -2.02 -2.99 -12.73
N THR A 146 -2.89 -1.98 -12.72
CA THR A 146 -2.74 -0.77 -13.53
C THR A 146 -2.35 0.42 -12.65
N GLY A 147 -1.22 1.06 -12.94
CA GLY A 147 -0.80 2.28 -12.26
C GLY A 147 -1.70 3.47 -12.59
N ARG A 148 -2.07 4.26 -11.58
CA ARG A 148 -2.80 5.53 -11.70
C ARG A 148 -2.29 6.56 -10.69
N THR A 149 -2.64 7.83 -10.87
CA THR A 149 -2.29 8.89 -9.92
C THR A 149 -3.54 9.51 -9.31
N LEU A 150 -3.74 9.31 -8.00
CA LEU A 150 -4.84 9.91 -7.23
C LEU A 150 -4.31 11.07 -6.40
N HIS A 151 -4.65 12.31 -6.77
CA HIS A 151 -4.31 13.51 -6.00
C HIS A 151 -2.82 13.60 -5.60
N GLY A 152 -1.92 13.12 -6.45
CA GLY A 152 -0.46 13.08 -6.20
C GLY A 152 0.06 11.77 -5.60
N HIS A 153 -0.82 10.86 -5.19
CA HIS A 153 -0.45 9.53 -4.71
C HIS A 153 -0.42 8.52 -5.86
N ARG A 154 0.68 7.77 -5.97
CA ARG A 154 0.79 6.63 -6.89
C ARG A 154 -0.06 5.48 -6.34
N VAL A 155 -0.97 4.96 -7.15
CA VAL A 155 -1.84 3.84 -6.77
C VAL A 155 -1.84 2.74 -7.83
N VAL A 156 -1.95 1.48 -7.41
CA VAL A 156 -2.21 0.36 -8.31
C VAL A 156 -3.68 -0.04 -8.22
N CYS A 157 -4.35 -0.06 -9.36
CA CYS A 157 -5.74 -0.48 -9.47
C CYS A 157 -5.82 -1.92 -9.96
N LEU A 158 -6.75 -2.69 -9.39
CA LEU A 158 -7.07 -4.05 -9.82
C LEU A 158 -8.56 -4.14 -10.18
N PRO A 159 -8.93 -4.88 -11.24
CA PRO A 159 -10.34 -5.18 -11.50
C PRO A 159 -10.95 -5.91 -10.31
N ASP A 160 -12.17 -5.52 -9.95
CA ASP A 160 -12.88 -6.05 -8.79
C ASP A 160 -13.14 -7.56 -8.89
N GLU A 161 -13.45 -8.04 -10.10
CA GLU A 161 -13.65 -9.45 -10.42
C GLU A 161 -12.40 -10.31 -10.18
N VAL A 162 -11.21 -9.71 -10.18
CA VAL A 162 -9.97 -10.42 -9.86
C VAL A 162 -9.78 -10.55 -8.35
N LEU A 163 -10.24 -9.56 -7.58
CA LEU A 163 -10.23 -9.58 -6.12
C LEU A 163 -11.36 -10.44 -5.54
N HIS A 164 -12.50 -10.50 -6.23
CA HIS A 164 -13.72 -11.14 -5.77
C HIS A 164 -14.36 -12.02 -6.86
N PRO A 165 -13.67 -13.08 -7.33
CA PRO A 165 -14.13 -13.89 -8.48
C PRO A 165 -15.47 -14.60 -8.23
N ASP A 166 -15.79 -14.89 -6.97
CA ASP A 166 -17.01 -15.60 -6.57
C ASP A 166 -18.17 -14.65 -6.22
N HIS A 167 -17.96 -13.33 -6.29
CA HIS A 167 -18.97 -12.33 -5.91
C HIS A 167 -19.21 -11.35 -7.05
N PRO A 168 -20.48 -11.07 -7.40
CA PRO A 168 -20.77 -10.05 -8.39
C PRO A 168 -20.28 -8.67 -7.90
N PRO A 169 -19.81 -7.80 -8.81
CA PRO A 169 -19.43 -6.45 -8.45
C PRO A 169 -20.62 -5.68 -7.87
N VAL A 170 -20.39 -4.93 -6.78
CA VAL A 170 -21.41 -4.02 -6.23
C VAL A 170 -21.73 -2.91 -7.23
N VAL A 171 -20.70 -2.40 -7.89
CA VAL A 171 -20.80 -1.47 -9.02
C VAL A 171 -19.91 -2.00 -10.14
N PRO A 172 -20.47 -2.40 -11.29
CA PRO A 172 -19.68 -2.84 -12.43
C PRO A 172 -18.66 -1.79 -12.87
N GLY A 173 -17.46 -2.22 -13.26
CA GLY A 173 -16.43 -1.35 -13.82
C GLY A 173 -15.67 -0.48 -12.81
N LEU A 174 -15.87 -0.65 -11.50
CA LEU A 174 -15.08 0.03 -10.48
C LEU A 174 -13.92 -0.85 -10.00
N SER A 175 -12.70 -0.40 -10.22
CA SER A 175 -11.48 -1.07 -9.79
C SER A 175 -10.95 -0.45 -8.50
N PRO A 176 -10.84 -1.18 -7.37
CA PRO A 176 -10.15 -0.68 -6.17
C PRO A 176 -8.69 -0.34 -6.47
N CYS A 177 -8.23 0.80 -5.93
CA CYS A 177 -6.89 1.34 -6.14
C CYS A 177 -6.15 1.52 -4.80
N PHE A 178 -5.01 0.85 -4.70
CA PHE A 178 -4.21 0.74 -3.48
C PHE A 178 -2.96 1.61 -3.57
N SER A 179 -2.62 2.32 -2.50
CA SER A 179 -1.37 3.08 -2.40
C SER A 179 -0.17 2.18 -2.66
N ILE A 180 0.75 2.63 -3.53
CA ILE A 180 2.02 1.94 -3.72
C ILE A 180 2.85 1.93 -2.42
N ALA A 181 2.74 2.98 -1.60
CA ALA A 181 3.56 3.14 -0.39
C ALA A 181 3.07 2.28 0.79
N THR A 182 1.76 2.13 0.95
CA THR A 182 1.16 1.51 2.16
C THR A 182 0.30 0.29 1.85
N GLY A 183 -0.15 0.15 0.60
CA GLY A 183 -1.16 -0.81 0.17
C GLY A 183 -2.58 -0.50 0.63
N ALA A 184 -2.81 0.60 1.35
CA ALA A 184 -4.15 1.00 1.75
C ALA A 184 -4.99 1.39 0.53
N LEU A 185 -6.29 1.09 0.55
CA LEU A 185 -7.20 1.57 -0.48
C LEU A 185 -7.35 3.11 -0.35
N LEU A 186 -7.08 3.84 -1.44
CA LEU A 186 -7.28 5.28 -1.50
C LEU A 186 -8.49 5.69 -2.36
N GLY A 187 -8.83 4.88 -3.36
CA GLY A 187 -9.99 5.15 -4.20
C GLY A 187 -10.39 4.01 -5.12
N HIS A 188 -11.39 4.28 -5.95
CA HIS A 188 -11.83 3.37 -7.01
C HIS A 188 -11.77 4.08 -8.35
N TRP A 189 -11.15 3.44 -9.34
CA TRP A 189 -11.10 3.92 -10.72
C TRP A 189 -12.25 3.35 -11.53
N SER A 190 -12.94 4.21 -12.27
CA SER A 190 -13.93 3.82 -13.28
C SER A 190 -13.32 3.99 -14.66
N GLU A 191 -13.23 2.89 -15.42
CA GLU A 191 -12.81 2.96 -16.83
C GLU A 191 -13.85 3.72 -17.68
N ASP A 192 -15.14 3.50 -17.41
CA ASP A 192 -16.26 4.12 -18.15
C ASP A 192 -16.24 5.65 -18.10
N SER A 193 -15.95 6.21 -16.92
CA SER A 193 -15.85 7.67 -16.74
C SER A 193 -14.42 8.19 -16.79
N SER A 194 -13.42 7.30 -16.92
CA SER A 194 -11.99 7.63 -16.82
C SER A 194 -11.68 8.55 -15.64
N ALA A 195 -12.22 8.20 -14.47
CA ALA A 195 -12.15 9.02 -13.27
C ALA A 195 -12.19 8.18 -11.99
N PHE A 196 -11.64 8.74 -10.91
CA PHE A 196 -11.85 8.17 -9.58
C PHE A 196 -13.23 8.54 -9.05
N VAL A 197 -13.99 7.53 -8.62
CA VAL A 197 -15.38 7.65 -8.16
C VAL A 197 -15.66 6.66 -7.01
N GLY A 198 -16.87 6.67 -6.45
CA GLY A 198 -17.25 5.73 -5.38
C GLY A 198 -16.51 5.99 -4.07
N ALA A 199 -16.05 4.93 -3.40
CA ALA A 199 -15.26 5.06 -2.17
C ALA A 199 -13.84 5.56 -2.50
N THR A 200 -13.72 6.88 -2.66
CA THR A 200 -12.49 7.60 -3.05
C THR A 200 -12.24 8.76 -2.10
N LEU A 201 -11.02 8.84 -1.57
CA LEU A 201 -10.59 9.96 -0.74
C LEU A 201 -10.30 11.20 -1.60
N ALA A 202 -10.74 12.35 -1.12
CA ALA A 202 -10.50 13.65 -1.73
C ALA A 202 -9.04 14.10 -1.59
N ALA A 203 -8.69 15.15 -2.33
CA ALA A 203 -7.40 15.82 -2.21
C ALA A 203 -7.13 16.28 -0.75
N GLY A 204 -5.86 16.20 -0.33
CA GLY A 204 -5.46 16.48 1.05
C GLY A 204 -5.48 15.26 1.97
N LEU A 205 -5.74 14.06 1.44
CA LEU A 205 -5.50 12.82 2.16
C LEU A 205 -4.03 12.69 2.58
N THR A 206 -3.79 11.95 3.66
CA THR A 206 -2.46 11.57 4.13
C THR A 206 -2.38 10.05 4.16
N ASP A 207 -1.27 9.49 3.65
CA ASP A 207 -0.93 8.08 3.83
C ASP A 207 0.48 7.97 4.40
N SER A 208 0.65 7.12 5.42
CA SER A 208 1.92 6.96 6.10
C SER A 208 2.15 5.50 6.48
N ALA A 209 3.31 4.98 6.10
CA ALA A 209 3.82 3.71 6.60
C ALA A 209 4.20 3.87 8.08
N GLY A 210 3.93 2.84 8.89
CA GLY A 210 4.26 2.82 10.31
C GLY A 210 5.50 2.00 10.65
#